data_AF-A0A6G3WV92-F1
#
_entry.id   AF-A0A6G3WV92-F1
#
_cell.length_a   1.000
_cell.length_b   1.000
_cell.length_c   1.000
_cell.angle_alpha   90.00
_cell.angle_beta   90.00
_cell.angle_gamma   90.00
#
_symmetry.space_group_name_H-M   'P 1'
#
loop_
_entity.id
_entity.type
_entity.pdbx_description
1 polymer ?
#
loop_
_entity_poly.entity_id
_entity_poly.type
_entity_poly.pdbx_seq_one_letter_code
_entity_poly.pdbx_strand_id
1 'polypeptide(L)'
;TSELGVTRATAGAVAAELEALGLIRVDSSPGSAAGSQGRPSHRLSVLETGPVVLAAQVHADGFRAALVGLGGRIVATSPGCVAV
;
A
#
# COMPACT_ATOMS: atom_id res chain seq x y z
N THR A 1 12.87 8.13 -10.31
CA THR A 1 12.13 9.05 -11.21
C THR A 1 12.22 8.64 -12.68
N SER A 2 13.19 7.81 -13.07
CA SER A 2 13.37 7.35 -14.46
C SER A 2 12.18 6.59 -15.04
N GLU A 3 11.50 5.76 -14.23
CA GLU A 3 10.40 4.92 -14.74
C GLU A 3 9.14 5.72 -15.10
N LEU A 4 8.78 6.73 -14.30
CA LEU A 4 7.58 7.54 -14.53
C LEU A 4 7.84 8.79 -15.37
N GLY A 5 9.10 9.08 -15.72
CA GLY A 5 9.47 10.27 -16.49
C GLY A 5 9.21 11.61 -15.79
N VAL A 6 9.01 11.62 -14.47
CA VAL A 6 8.67 12.84 -13.71
C VAL A 6 9.88 13.46 -13.02
N THR A 7 9.79 14.76 -12.74
CA THR A 7 10.84 15.46 -11.97
C THR A 7 10.87 15.00 -10.52
N ARG A 8 11.99 15.26 -9.83
CA ARG A 8 12.10 15.02 -8.38
C ARG A 8 11.08 15.83 -7.58
N ALA A 9 10.82 17.07 -7.97
CA ALA A 9 9.84 17.94 -7.31
C ALA A 9 8.42 17.37 -7.44
N THR A 10 8.04 16.95 -8.65
CA THR A 10 6.74 16.33 -8.92
C THR A 10 6.57 15.03 -8.14
N ALA A 11 7.59 14.16 -8.13
CA ALA A 11 7.55 12.92 -7.35
C ALA A 11 7.39 13.18 -5.84
N GLY A 12 8.08 14.21 -5.33
CA GLY A 12 7.96 14.61 -3.93
C GLY A 12 6.58 15.15 -3.57
N ALA A 13 5.97 15.98 -4.43
CA ALA A 13 4.63 16.51 -4.22
C ALA A 13 3.58 15.41 -4.19
N VAL A 14 3.60 14.50 -5.17
CA VAL A 14 2.67 13.36 -5.22
C VAL A 14 2.87 12.42 -4.02
N ALA A 15 4.12 12.16 -3.61
CA ALA A 15 4.38 11.34 -2.43
C ALA A 15 3.79 11.96 -1.15
N ALA A 16 3.91 13.29 -0.98
CA ALA A 16 3.34 13.99 0.15
C ALA A 16 1.80 13.93 0.16
N GLU A 17 1.15 14.07 -1.01
CA GLU A 17 -0.31 13.93 -1.12
C GLU A 17 -0.78 12.51 -0.80
N LEU A 18 -0.12 11.48 -1.35
CA LEU A 18 -0.47 10.08 -1.08
C LEU A 18 -0.25 9.71 0.39
N GLU A 19 0.77 10.26 1.05
CA GLU A 19 1.00 10.10 2.48
C GLU A 19 -0.06 10.80 3.32
N ALA A 20 -0.45 12.04 2.94
CA ALA A 20 -1.53 12.76 3.60
C ALA A 20 -2.88 12.04 3.50
N LEU A 21 -3.12 11.32 2.40
CA LEU A 21 -4.29 10.44 2.22
C LEU A 21 -4.18 9.11 2.98
N GLY A 22 -3.05 8.81 3.62
CA GLY A 22 -2.83 7.54 4.32
C GLY A 22 -2.72 6.33 3.40
N LEU A 23 -2.31 6.53 2.14
CA LEU A 23 -2.16 5.44 1.16
C LEU A 23 -0.76 4.83 1.19
N ILE A 24 0.25 5.66 1.47
CA ILE A 24 1.65 5.24 1.56
C ILE A 24 2.28 5.75 2.85
N ARG A 25 3.44 5.19 3.19
CA ARG A 25 4.38 5.71 4.17
C ARG A 25 5.66 6.15 3.46
N VAL A 26 6.15 7.33 3.80
CA VAL A 26 7.45 7.83 3.34
C VAL A 26 8.47 7.62 4.46
N ASP A 27 9.45 6.78 4.22
CA ASP A 27 10.65 6.71 5.06
C ASP A 27 11.67 7.72 4.53
N SER A 28 11.78 8.86 5.23
CA SER A 28 12.70 9.95 4.93
C SER A 28 14.11 9.75 5.49
N SER A 29 14.33 8.69 6.28
CA SER A 29 15.64 8.36 6.84
C SER A 29 15.90 6.85 6.79
N PRO A 30 15.85 6.25 5.59
CA PRO A 30 16.14 4.84 5.46
C PRO A 30 17.60 4.64 5.84
N GLY A 31 17.83 3.69 6.75
CA GLY A 31 19.16 3.40 7.29
C GLY A 31 20.19 3.32 6.16
N SER A 32 21.22 4.15 6.24
CA SER A 32 22.38 4.09 5.36
C SER A 32 23.15 2.81 5.69
N ALA A 33 23.35 1.94 4.69
CA ALA A 33 24.31 0.86 4.83
C ALA A 33 25.70 1.48 5.06
N ALA A 34 26.47 0.93 6.01
CA ALA A 34 27.82 1.41 6.28
C ALA A 34 28.63 1.44 4.97
N GLY A 35 29.12 2.64 4.59
CA GLY A 35 29.85 2.86 3.34
C GLY A 35 29.03 3.43 2.17
N SER A 36 27.73 3.68 2.32
CA SER A 36 26.96 4.36 1.27
C SER A 36 27.32 5.85 1.20
N GLN A 37 27.95 6.29 0.11
CA GLN A 37 28.10 7.72 -0.19
C GLN A 37 26.85 8.26 -0.89
N GLY A 38 26.31 9.37 -0.39
CA GLY A 38 25.15 10.08 -0.93
C GLY A 38 24.04 10.33 0.10
N ARG A 39 23.12 11.25 -0.21
CA ARG A 39 21.91 11.46 0.61
C ARG A 39 21.00 10.22 0.44
N PRO A 40 20.55 9.56 1.52
CA PRO A 40 19.63 8.44 1.42
C PRO A 40 18.39 8.83 0.62
N SER A 41 18.04 8.02 -0.38
CA SER A 41 16.79 8.20 -1.14
C SER A 41 15.61 7.81 -0.27
N HIS A 42 14.55 8.62 -0.23
CA HIS A 42 13.32 8.27 0.48
C HIS A 42 12.80 6.91 -0.01
N ARG A 43 12.35 6.06 0.91
CA ARG A 43 11.68 4.80 0.57
C ARG A 43 10.18 5.00 0.71
N LEU A 44 9.45 4.59 -0.32
CA LEU A 44 7.99 4.61 -0.33
C LEU A 44 7.49 3.19 -0.13
N SER A 45 6.50 3.01 0.73
CA SER A 45 5.84 1.72 0.95
C SER A 45 4.34 1.94 1.12
N VAL A 46 3.53 0.93 0.82
CA VAL A 46 2.09 0.97 1.10
C VAL A 46 1.86 1.06 2.62
N LEU A 47 0.91 1.87 3.06
CA LEU A 47 0.53 1.91 4.46
C LEU A 47 -0.28 0.66 4.82
N GLU A 48 0.31 -0.28 5.56
CA GLU A 48 -0.34 -1.55 5.92
C GLU A 48 -1.60 -1.37 6.78
N THR A 49 -1.64 -0.29 7.57
CA THR A 49 -2.79 0.12 8.37
C THR A 49 -3.70 1.13 7.64
N GLY A 50 -3.51 1.25 6.32
CA GLY A 50 -4.28 2.16 5.47
C GLY A 50 -5.69 1.64 5.18
N PRO A 51 -6.40 2.30 4.27
CA PRO A 51 -7.76 1.91 3.87
C PRO A 51 -7.87 0.44 3.45
N VAL A 52 -9.03 -0.14 3.77
CA VAL A 52 -9.42 -1.48 3.33
C VAL A 52 -10.66 -1.40 2.44
N VAL A 53 -10.82 -2.40 1.58
CA VAL A 53 -12.04 -2.62 0.79
C VAL A 53 -12.71 -3.92 1.25
N LEU A 54 -14.04 -3.97 1.17
CA LEU A 54 -14.79 -5.21 1.30
C LEU A 54 -14.83 -5.90 -0.07
N ALA A 55 -14.14 -7.04 -0.18
CA ALA A 55 -14.21 -7.89 -1.36
C ALA A 55 -15.17 -9.05 -1.08
N ALA A 56 -16.07 -9.32 -2.03
CA ALA A 56 -17.00 -10.43 -1.92
C ALA A 56 -17.07 -11.23 -3.23
N GLN A 57 -17.23 -12.54 -3.09
CA GLN A 57 -17.57 -13.46 -4.17
C GLN A 57 -18.92 -14.08 -3.85
N VAL A 58 -19.83 -14.03 -4.81
CA VAL A 58 -21.19 -14.57 -4.69
C VAL A 58 -21.30 -15.78 -5.60
N HIS A 59 -21.76 -16.88 -5.04
CA HIS A 59 -22.05 -18.14 -5.70
C HIS A 59 -23.54 -18.44 -5.56
N ALA A 60 -24.05 -19.44 -6.29
CA ALA A 60 -25.48 -19.78 -6.25
C ALA A 60 -25.93 -20.35 -4.89
N ASP A 61 -24.98 -20.93 -4.19
CA ASP A 61 -25.07 -21.70 -2.96
C ASP A 61 -24.54 -20.92 -1.75
N GLY A 62 -23.75 -19.86 -1.94
CA GLY A 62 -23.18 -19.10 -0.84
C GLY A 62 -22.39 -17.87 -1.26
N PHE A 63 -21.67 -17.29 -0.30
CA PHE A 63 -20.76 -16.17 -0.56
C PHE A 63 -19.50 -16.24 0.30
N ARG A 64 -18.44 -15.61 -0.17
CA ARG A 64 -17.20 -15.40 0.57
C ARG A 64 -16.93 -13.91 0.66
N ALA A 65 -16.50 -13.44 1.83
CA ALA A 65 -16.17 -12.04 2.06
C ALA A 65 -14.82 -11.89 2.77
N ALA A 66 -14.07 -10.87 2.38
CA ALA A 66 -12.79 -10.51 2.96
C ALA A 66 -12.63 -8.99 3.05
N LEU A 67 -11.96 -8.53 4.09
CA LEU A 67 -11.37 -7.20 4.12
C LEU A 67 -10.00 -7.27 3.46
N VAL A 68 -9.81 -6.49 2.41
CA VAL A 68 -8.58 -6.46 1.61
C VAL A 68 -7.97 -5.07 1.74
N GLY A 69 -6.76 -5.01 2.29
CA GLY A 69 -5.98 -3.79 2.37
C GLY A 69 -5.30 -3.44 1.05
N LEU A 70 -4.68 -2.26 1.04
CA LEU A 70 -3.86 -1.78 -0.07
C LEU A 70 -2.80 -2.81 -0.49
N GLY A 71 -2.54 -2.91 -1.80
CA GLY A 71 -1.66 -3.95 -2.36
C GLY A 71 -2.29 -5.34 -2.42
N GLY A 72 -3.61 -5.47 -2.20
CA GLY A 72 -4.34 -6.73 -2.33
C GLY A 72 -4.15 -7.69 -1.16
N ARG A 73 -3.69 -7.20 -0.01
CA ARG A 73 -3.42 -8.03 1.17
C ARG A 73 -4.71 -8.34 1.92
N ILE A 74 -5.02 -9.61 2.17
CA ILE A 74 -6.17 -10.00 3.00
C ILE A 74 -5.84 -9.69 4.47
N VAL A 75 -6.64 -8.82 5.08
CA VAL A 75 -6.48 -8.38 6.48
C VAL A 75 -7.37 -9.18 7.40
N ALA A 76 -8.58 -9.51 6.94
CA ALA A 76 -9.51 -10.36 7.66
C ALA A 76 -10.40 -11.11 6.67
N THR A 77 -10.80 -12.31 7.07
CA THR A 77 -11.91 -13.04 6.44
C THR A 77 -12.98 -13.25 7.50
N SER A 78 -14.24 -13.14 7.10
CA SER A 78 -15.36 -13.56 7.95
C SER A 78 -15.82 -14.93 7.48
N PRO A 79 -15.58 -16.01 8.23
CA PRO A 79 -16.25 -17.27 7.96
C PRO A 79 -17.73 -17.10 8.32
N GLY A 80 -18.56 -16.88 7.31
CA GLY A 80 -19.95 -16.45 7.51
C GLY A 80 -20.93 -16.94 6.45
N CYS A 81 -20.72 -18.16 5.95
CA CYS A 81 -21.71 -19.17 5.52
C CYS A 81 -21.03 -20.08 4.49
N VAL A 82 -20.87 -21.36 4.84
CA VAL A 82 -20.45 -22.42 3.92
C VAL A 82 -21.71 -23.02 3.29
N ALA A 83 -21.87 -22.83 1.99
CA ALA A 83 -22.19 -23.92 1.06
C ALA A 83 -21.26 -23.75 -0.16
N VAL A 84 -21.12 -24.84 -0.92
CA VAL A 84 -20.00 -25.21 -1.80
C VAL A 84 -20.37 -25.10 -3.27
#